data_AF-A0A2N0NPR0-F1
#
_entry.id   AF-A0A2N0NPR0-F1
#
_cell.length_a   1.000
_cell.length_b   1.000
_cell.length_c   1.000
_cell.angle_alpha   90.00
_cell.angle_beta   90.00
_cell.angle_gamma   90.00
#
_symmetry.space_group_name_H-M   'P 1'
#
loop_
_entity.id
_entity.type
_entity.pdbx_description
1 polymer ?
#
loop_
_entity_poly.entity_id
_entity_poly.type
_entity_poly.pdbx_seq_one_letter_code
_entity_poly.pdbx_strand_id
1 'polypeptide(L)'
;MMVFYKRFLHKLSHILVNLTEKKIKCLHLSDPVICRTFIEKHYETISEICFKFAIGIKGLLEKNITEFKEIVKIAFKLVQVNFTEESKVYKEEKMKFYVQRRCEDLQDNKKRFLDSTLNRKRNKIILDRIVIEKDSVKQLIINDGTIEKELIKHYKFFAGKKLNTEEGLKGRWINQYRPKQDINERWYDEVIQPITENEWENTIRQLANDKASGISKISNEMLKHMGLQ
;
A
#
# COMPACT_ATOMS: atom_id res chain seq x y z
N MET A 1 16.95 -5.10 -19.78
CA MET A 1 18.15 -5.85 -19.33
C MET A 1 17.99 -6.48 -17.94
N MET A 2 17.29 -5.88 -16.98
CA MET A 2 17.11 -6.45 -15.64
C MET A 2 16.52 -7.90 -15.60
N VAL A 3 15.60 -8.23 -16.52
CA VAL A 3 15.02 -9.58 -16.67
C VAL A 3 16.08 -10.61 -17.10
N PHE A 4 17.05 -10.19 -17.92
CA PHE A 4 18.17 -11.02 -18.35
C PHE A 4 19.00 -11.45 -17.14
N TYR A 5 19.53 -10.50 -16.35
CA TYR A 5 20.38 -10.85 -15.22
C TYR A 5 19.64 -11.66 -14.15
N LYS A 6 18.37 -11.36 -13.89
CA LYS A 6 17.53 -12.15 -12.97
C LYS A 6 17.40 -13.62 -13.40
N ARG A 7 17.18 -13.87 -14.71
CA ARG A 7 17.12 -15.23 -15.27
C ARG A 7 18.42 -15.99 -15.05
N PHE A 8 19.56 -15.34 -15.31
CA PHE A 8 20.88 -15.97 -15.18
C PHE A 8 21.31 -16.20 -13.74
N LEU A 9 20.98 -15.29 -12.81
CA LEU A 9 21.21 -15.52 -11.39
C LEU A 9 20.54 -16.80 -10.90
N HIS A 10 19.29 -17.02 -11.31
CA HIS A 10 18.57 -18.24 -10.94
C HIS A 10 19.23 -19.49 -11.53
N LYS A 11 19.57 -19.49 -12.83
CA LYS A 11 20.24 -20.62 -13.49
C LYS A 11 21.62 -20.91 -12.89
N LEU A 12 22.45 -19.90 -12.68
CA LEU A 12 23.78 -20.05 -12.09
C LEU A 12 23.71 -20.48 -10.62
N SER A 13 22.76 -19.96 -9.85
CA SER A 13 22.52 -20.41 -8.47
C SER A 13 22.17 -21.90 -8.43
N HIS A 14 21.31 -22.36 -9.35
CA HIS A 14 20.97 -23.78 -9.44
C HIS A 14 22.19 -24.65 -9.79
N ILE A 15 23.05 -24.20 -10.72
CA ILE A 15 24.30 -24.90 -11.05
C ILE A 15 25.23 -24.96 -9.83
N LEU A 16 25.42 -23.85 -9.11
CA LEU A 16 26.28 -23.79 -7.92
C LEU A 16 25.81 -24.71 -6.79
N VAL A 17 24.50 -24.88 -6.59
CA VAL A 17 23.95 -25.83 -5.62
C VAL A 17 24.35 -27.27 -5.93
N ASN A 18 24.39 -27.64 -7.21
CA ASN A 18 24.84 -28.97 -7.66
C ASN A 18 26.36 -29.15 -7.58
N LEU A 19 27.13 -28.06 -7.43
CA LEU A 19 28.58 -28.04 -7.25
C LEU A 19 29.02 -27.95 -5.77
N THR A 20 28.11 -28.19 -4.82
CA THR A 20 28.45 -28.34 -3.41
C THR A 20 29.19 -29.65 -3.17
N GLU A 21 30.07 -29.72 -2.16
CA GLU A 21 30.89 -30.92 -1.91
C GLU A 21 30.06 -32.19 -1.73
N LYS A 22 28.92 -32.08 -1.02
CA LYS A 22 27.96 -33.17 -0.85
C LYS A 22 27.39 -33.64 -2.19
N LYS A 23 26.98 -32.70 -3.06
CA LYS A 23 26.39 -33.02 -4.38
C LYS A 23 27.42 -33.55 -5.37
N ILE A 24 28.65 -33.03 -5.35
CA ILE A 24 29.77 -33.55 -6.16
C ILE A 24 30.01 -35.03 -5.85
N LYS A 25 30.03 -35.41 -4.56
CA LYS A 25 30.15 -36.81 -4.14
C LYS A 25 28.95 -37.66 -4.56
N CYS A 26 27.71 -37.19 -4.32
CA CYS A 26 26.49 -37.93 -4.68
C CYS A 26 26.29 -38.12 -6.19
N LEU A 27 26.77 -37.18 -7.00
CA LEU A 27 26.64 -37.20 -8.46
C LEU A 27 27.86 -37.82 -9.15
N HIS A 28 28.85 -38.31 -8.39
CA HIS A 28 30.10 -38.86 -8.93
C HIS A 28 30.82 -37.92 -9.90
N LEU A 29 30.73 -36.60 -9.70
CA LEU A 29 31.32 -35.58 -10.58
C LEU A 29 32.85 -35.54 -10.51
N SER A 30 33.47 -36.35 -9.67
CA SER A 30 34.92 -36.59 -9.67
C SER A 30 35.36 -37.48 -10.85
N ASP A 31 34.44 -38.23 -11.46
CA ASP A 31 34.69 -38.99 -12.69
C ASP A 31 34.75 -38.03 -13.89
N PRO A 32 35.85 -38.02 -14.67
CA PRO A 32 36.00 -37.16 -15.85
C PRO A 32 34.87 -37.29 -16.89
N VAL A 33 34.32 -38.49 -17.10
CA VAL A 33 33.27 -38.74 -18.10
C VAL A 33 31.95 -38.11 -17.63
N ILE A 34 31.59 -38.33 -16.37
CA ILE A 34 30.36 -37.77 -15.78
C ILE A 34 30.47 -36.25 -15.65
N CYS A 35 31.65 -35.75 -15.27
CA CYS A 35 31.95 -34.32 -15.22
C CYS A 35 31.74 -33.66 -16.58
N ARG A 36 32.27 -34.26 -17.65
CA ARG A 36 32.12 -33.75 -19.01
C ARG A 36 30.64 -33.66 -19.42
N THR A 37 29.86 -34.72 -19.23
CA THR A 37 28.42 -34.74 -19.53
C THR A 37 27.65 -33.67 -18.73
N PHE A 38 28.04 -33.44 -17.47
CA PHE A 38 27.45 -32.38 -16.65
C PHE A 38 27.78 -30.98 -17.18
N ILE A 39 29.03 -30.74 -17.58
CA ILE A 39 29.45 -29.46 -18.17
C ILE A 39 28.73 -29.22 -19.50
N GLU A 40 28.61 -30.23 -20.37
CA GLU A 40 27.91 -30.15 -21.66
C GLU A 40 26.46 -29.70 -21.49
N LYS A 41 25.74 -30.24 -20.49
CA LYS A 41 24.36 -29.84 -20.16
C LYS A 41 24.21 -28.36 -19.82
N HIS A 42 25.26 -27.73 -19.27
CA HIS A 42 25.24 -26.34 -18.82
C HIS A 42 26.07 -25.41 -19.72
N TYR A 43 26.68 -25.95 -20.78
CA TYR A 43 27.64 -25.25 -21.64
C TYR A 43 27.04 -24.01 -22.30
N GLU A 44 25.85 -24.11 -22.90
CA GLU A 44 25.22 -22.97 -23.58
C GLU A 44 24.97 -21.80 -22.62
N THR A 45 24.42 -22.10 -21.43
CA THR A 45 24.09 -21.07 -20.43
C THR A 45 25.34 -20.38 -19.89
N ILE A 46 26.42 -21.13 -19.67
CA ILE A 46 27.68 -20.57 -19.17
C ILE A 46 28.39 -19.81 -20.28
N SER A 47 28.41 -20.35 -21.49
CA SER A 47 29.04 -19.70 -22.64
C SER A 47 28.41 -18.35 -22.93
N GLU A 48 27.07 -18.25 -22.94
CA GLU A 48 26.35 -16.98 -23.15
C GLU A 48 26.79 -15.89 -22.15
N ILE A 49 26.96 -16.26 -20.87
CA ILE A 49 27.41 -15.33 -19.83
C ILE A 49 28.89 -15.00 -19.98
N CYS A 50 29.72 -16.01 -20.22
CA CYS A 50 31.15 -15.83 -20.38
C CYS A 50 31.47 -14.96 -21.60
N PHE A 51 30.77 -15.12 -22.72
CA PHE A 51 30.88 -14.22 -23.87
C PHE A 51 30.46 -12.80 -23.51
N LYS A 52 29.34 -12.63 -22.81
CA LYS A 52 28.84 -11.31 -22.40
C LYS A 52 29.82 -10.55 -21.50
N PHE A 53 30.56 -11.26 -20.65
CA PHE A 53 31.53 -10.68 -19.72
C PHE A 53 33.00 -10.86 -20.15
N ALA A 54 33.24 -11.31 -21.39
CA ALA A 54 34.59 -11.61 -21.90
C ALA A 54 35.44 -12.51 -20.96
N ILE A 55 34.80 -13.47 -20.29
CA ILE A 55 35.47 -14.48 -19.47
C ILE A 55 36.10 -15.53 -20.40
N GLY A 56 37.37 -15.86 -20.21
CA GLY A 56 38.04 -16.90 -21.00
C GLY A 56 37.41 -18.28 -20.84
N ILE A 57 36.93 -18.87 -21.95
CA ILE A 57 36.23 -20.17 -22.01
C ILE A 57 37.13 -21.28 -22.57
N LYS A 58 38.42 -21.01 -22.81
CA LYS A 58 39.30 -21.95 -23.51
C LYS A 58 39.35 -23.29 -22.77
N GLY A 59 38.97 -24.35 -23.48
CA GLY A 59 38.92 -25.72 -22.95
C GLY A 59 37.86 -25.96 -21.87
N LEU A 60 36.73 -25.22 -21.82
CA LEU A 60 35.72 -25.38 -20.76
C LEU A 60 35.23 -26.83 -20.58
N LEU A 61 35.11 -27.59 -21.67
CA LEU A 61 34.72 -29.01 -21.65
C LEU A 61 35.83 -29.94 -21.11
N GLU A 62 37.07 -29.48 -21.10
CA GLU A 62 38.26 -30.22 -20.66
C GLU A 62 38.62 -29.89 -19.19
N LYS A 63 37.91 -28.94 -18.58
CA LYS A 63 38.15 -28.52 -17.21
C LYS A 63 37.66 -29.55 -16.20
N ASN A 64 38.42 -29.69 -15.12
CA ASN A 64 37.96 -30.42 -13.94
C ASN A 64 36.80 -29.66 -13.25
N ILE A 65 36.10 -30.38 -12.36
CA ILE A 65 34.92 -29.84 -11.67
C ILE A 65 35.23 -28.63 -10.77
N THR A 66 36.45 -28.53 -10.25
CA THR A 66 36.88 -27.44 -9.37
C THR A 66 37.12 -26.15 -10.15
N GLU A 67 37.81 -26.22 -11.29
CA GLU A 67 37.99 -25.10 -12.21
C GLU A 67 36.66 -24.63 -12.79
N PHE A 68 35.81 -25.57 -13.22
CA PHE A 68 34.47 -25.25 -13.69
C PHE A 68 33.66 -24.50 -12.61
N LYS A 69 33.71 -24.97 -11.36
CA LYS A 69 33.05 -24.32 -10.22
C LYS A 69 33.56 -22.90 -9.99
N GLU A 70 34.86 -22.65 -10.11
CA GLU A 70 35.40 -21.29 -9.99
C GLU A 70 34.92 -20.37 -11.12
N ILE A 71 34.86 -20.85 -12.37
CA ILE A 71 34.31 -20.07 -13.49
C ILE A 71 32.84 -19.70 -13.23
N VAL A 72 32.02 -20.66 -12.79
CA VAL A 72 30.60 -20.41 -12.47
C VAL A 72 30.46 -19.43 -11.31
N LYS A 73 31.33 -19.48 -10.29
CA LYS A 73 31.34 -18.50 -9.19
C LYS A 73 31.69 -17.09 -9.68
N ILE A 74 32.69 -16.95 -10.54
CA ILE A 74 33.09 -15.66 -11.13
C ILE A 74 31.93 -15.09 -11.94
N ALA A 75 31.35 -15.90 -12.84
CA ALA A 75 30.19 -15.54 -13.63
C ALA A 75 29.01 -15.11 -12.75
N PHE A 76 28.73 -15.85 -11.67
CA PHE A 76 27.66 -15.52 -10.74
C PHE A 76 27.88 -14.16 -10.06
N LYS A 77 29.08 -13.90 -9.54
CA LYS A 77 29.42 -12.62 -8.92
C LYS A 77 29.27 -11.46 -9.91
N LEU A 78 29.76 -11.60 -11.14
CA LEU A 78 29.65 -10.57 -12.16
C LEU A 78 28.19 -10.27 -12.52
N VAL A 79 27.38 -11.30 -12.76
CA VAL A 79 25.95 -11.15 -13.01
C VAL A 79 25.25 -10.48 -11.82
N GLN A 80 25.62 -10.83 -10.58
CA GLN A 80 25.04 -10.26 -9.37
C GLN A 80 25.36 -8.76 -9.21
N VAL A 81 26.60 -8.36 -9.48
CA VAL A 81 27.01 -6.94 -9.43
C VAL A 81 26.22 -6.14 -10.46
N ASN A 82 26.19 -6.59 -11.72
CA ASN A 82 25.47 -5.91 -12.79
C ASN A 82 23.96 -5.83 -12.54
N PHE A 83 23.35 -6.92 -12.04
CA PHE A 83 21.94 -6.90 -11.63
C PHE A 83 21.67 -5.86 -10.55
N THR A 84 22.56 -5.77 -9.56
CA THR A 84 22.42 -4.84 -8.45
C THR A 84 22.53 -3.39 -8.93
N GLU A 85 23.48 -3.11 -9.82
CA GLU A 85 23.66 -1.81 -10.44
C GLU A 85 22.45 -1.41 -11.30
N GLU A 86 22.01 -2.26 -12.23
CA GLU A 86 20.81 -1.98 -13.03
C GLU A 86 19.57 -1.80 -12.17
N SER A 87 19.43 -2.58 -11.09
CA SER A 87 18.30 -2.44 -10.17
C SER A 87 18.34 -1.10 -9.43
N LYS A 88 19.53 -0.60 -9.07
CA LYS A 88 19.69 0.73 -8.48
C LYS A 88 19.30 1.83 -9.47
N VAL A 89 19.85 1.80 -10.69
CA VAL A 89 19.53 2.76 -11.75
C VAL A 89 18.03 2.78 -12.02
N TYR A 90 17.41 1.63 -12.20
CA TYR A 90 15.97 1.52 -12.41
C TYR A 90 15.15 2.12 -11.24
N LYS A 91 15.56 1.86 -9.99
CA LYS A 91 14.88 2.42 -8.81
C LYS A 91 15.03 3.94 -8.76
N GLU A 92 16.20 4.47 -9.08
CA GLU A 92 16.45 5.91 -9.12
C GLU A 92 15.64 6.60 -10.20
N GLU A 93 15.59 6.04 -11.42
CA GLU A 93 14.76 6.54 -12.51
C GLU A 93 13.27 6.54 -12.13
N LYS A 94 12.79 5.44 -11.54
CA LYS A 94 11.41 5.36 -11.04
C LYS A 94 11.14 6.37 -9.95
N MET A 95 12.08 6.57 -9.02
CA MET A 95 11.95 7.56 -7.96
C MET A 95 11.84 8.96 -8.57
N LYS A 96 12.75 9.35 -9.46
CA LYS A 96 12.73 10.64 -10.16
C LYS A 96 11.41 10.84 -10.90
N PHE A 97 10.96 9.83 -11.64
CA PHE A 97 9.68 9.86 -12.34
C PHE A 97 8.49 10.11 -11.39
N TYR A 98 8.41 9.39 -10.27
CA TYR A 98 7.29 9.56 -9.34
C TYR A 98 7.36 10.86 -8.54
N VAL A 99 8.56 11.39 -8.27
CA VAL A 99 8.74 12.72 -7.69
C VAL A 99 8.22 13.78 -8.65
N GLN A 100 8.68 13.75 -9.90
CA GLN A 100 8.25 14.68 -10.94
C GLN A 100 6.73 14.64 -11.15
N ARG A 101 6.17 13.43 -11.29
CA ARG A 101 4.73 13.22 -11.44
C ARG A 101 3.93 13.73 -10.25
N ARG A 102 4.48 13.66 -9.03
CA ARG A 102 3.83 14.23 -7.84
C ARG A 102 3.83 15.76 -7.86
N CYS A 103 4.89 16.39 -8.36
CA CYS A 103 4.94 17.85 -8.56
C CYS A 103 3.90 18.30 -9.60
N GLU A 104 3.75 17.55 -10.69
CA GLU A 104 2.70 17.78 -11.71
C GLU A 104 1.30 17.59 -11.12
N ASP A 105 1.07 16.46 -10.42
CA ASP A 105 -0.22 16.17 -9.78
C ASP A 105 -0.59 17.23 -8.71
N LEU A 106 0.37 17.94 -8.10
CA LEU A 106 0.09 19.03 -7.17
C LEU A 106 -0.65 20.21 -7.84
N GLN A 107 -0.30 20.51 -9.09
CA GLN A 107 -0.94 21.57 -9.88
C GLN A 107 -2.23 21.06 -10.54
N ASP A 108 -2.15 19.91 -11.23
CA ASP A 108 -3.20 19.47 -12.14
C ASP A 108 -4.21 18.50 -11.49
N ASN A 109 -3.84 17.78 -10.42
CA ASN A 109 -4.67 16.73 -9.83
C ASN A 109 -4.45 16.53 -8.31
N LYS A 110 -4.93 17.51 -7.53
CA LYS A 110 -4.81 17.56 -6.06
C LYS A 110 -5.27 16.26 -5.36
N LYS A 111 -6.32 15.60 -5.88
CA LYS A 111 -6.82 14.32 -5.34
C LYS A 111 -5.76 13.22 -5.47
N ARG A 112 -5.16 13.10 -6.64
CA ARG A 112 -4.14 12.09 -6.94
C ARG A 112 -2.82 12.38 -6.20
N PHE A 113 -2.46 13.66 -6.07
CA PHE A 113 -1.37 14.10 -5.20
C PHE A 113 -1.60 13.67 -3.74
N LEU A 114 -2.77 13.95 -3.17
CA LEU A 114 -3.11 13.57 -1.79
C LEU A 114 -3.10 12.05 -1.60
N ASP A 115 -3.67 11.30 -2.55
CA ASP A 115 -3.70 9.84 -2.48
C ASP A 115 -2.27 9.26 -2.52
N SER A 116 -1.38 9.79 -3.38
CA SER A 116 0.01 9.36 -3.46
C SER A 116 0.83 9.77 -2.23
N THR A 117 0.68 11.01 -1.75
CA THR A 117 1.48 11.56 -0.65
C THR A 117 1.13 10.91 0.68
N LEU A 118 -0.17 10.66 0.92
CA LEU A 118 -0.65 10.02 2.14
C LEU A 118 -0.60 8.48 2.05
N ASN A 119 -0.05 7.92 0.96
CA ASN A 119 -0.08 6.48 0.68
C ASN A 119 -1.48 5.87 0.89
N ARG A 120 -2.54 6.61 0.52
CA ARG A 120 -3.92 6.18 0.70
C ARG A 120 -4.22 5.06 -0.28
N LYS A 121 -4.20 3.82 0.23
CA LYS A 121 -4.73 2.68 -0.49
C LYS A 121 -6.25 2.70 -0.37
N ARG A 122 -6.95 3.07 -1.46
CA ARG A 122 -8.41 2.93 -1.51
C ARG A 122 -8.76 1.45 -1.59
N ASN A 123 -9.22 0.89 -0.49
CA ASN A 123 -9.81 -0.44 -0.51
C ASN A 123 -11.19 -0.30 -1.17
N LYS A 124 -11.31 -0.75 -2.42
CA LYS A 124 -12.59 -0.85 -3.11
C LYS A 124 -13.14 -2.25 -2.84
N ILE A 125 -14.29 -2.31 -2.17
CA ILE A 125 -15.09 -3.53 -2.12
C ILE A 125 -16.02 -3.48 -3.33
N ILE A 126 -15.98 -4.53 -4.15
CA ILE A 126 -16.93 -4.72 -5.25
C ILE A 126 -17.94 -5.75 -4.76
N LEU A 127 -19.20 -5.34 -4.65
CA LEU A 127 -20.32 -6.22 -4.29
C LEU A 127 -21.08 -6.57 -5.57
N ASP A 128 -20.56 -7.56 -6.29
CA ASP A 128 -21.14 -8.10 -7.54
C ASP A 128 -22.16 -9.22 -7.27
N ARG A 129 -22.09 -9.83 -6.08
CA ARG A 129 -22.99 -10.89 -5.64
C ARG A 129 -23.26 -10.77 -4.15
N ILE A 130 -24.52 -10.88 -3.77
CA ILE A 130 -24.93 -10.88 -2.37
C ILE A 130 -25.80 -12.10 -2.09
N VAL A 131 -25.66 -12.68 -0.89
CA VAL A 131 -26.52 -13.74 -0.39
C VAL A 131 -27.46 -13.13 0.62
N ILE A 132 -28.77 -13.30 0.40
CA ILE A 132 -29.80 -12.84 1.32
C ILE A 132 -30.60 -14.04 1.80
N GLU A 133 -30.91 -14.05 3.08
CA GLU A 133 -31.81 -15.03 3.67
C GLU A 133 -33.22 -14.41 3.76
N LYS A 134 -34.17 -15.03 3.07
CA LYS A 134 -35.60 -14.70 3.15
C LYS A 134 -36.33 -16.00 3.47
N ASP A 135 -37.16 -15.99 4.51
CA ASP A 135 -37.97 -17.14 4.92
C ASP A 135 -37.17 -18.44 5.09
N SER A 136 -36.00 -18.35 5.72
CA SER A 136 -35.06 -19.47 5.93
C SER A 136 -34.47 -20.09 4.65
N VAL A 137 -34.63 -19.42 3.50
CA VAL A 137 -34.03 -19.80 2.23
C VAL A 137 -32.97 -18.78 1.84
N LYS A 138 -31.75 -19.27 1.57
CA LYS A 138 -30.65 -18.44 1.08
C LYS A 138 -30.78 -18.26 -0.43
N GLN A 139 -30.89 -17.00 -0.86
CA GLN A 139 -30.98 -16.62 -2.27
C GLN A 139 -29.72 -15.86 -2.67
N LEU A 140 -29.10 -16.29 -3.77
CA LEU A 140 -27.97 -15.58 -4.39
C LEU A 140 -28.51 -14.56 -5.39
N ILE A 141 -28.15 -13.30 -5.20
CA ILE A 141 -28.54 -12.19 -6.08
C ILE A 141 -27.30 -11.71 -6.84
N ILE A 142 -27.43 -11.63 -8.15
CA ILE A 142 -26.36 -11.28 -9.10
C ILE A 142 -26.72 -10.03 -9.92
N ASN A 143 -28.00 -9.67 -10.00
CA ASN A 143 -28.46 -8.52 -10.78
C ASN A 143 -28.19 -7.21 -10.04
N ASP A 144 -27.38 -6.33 -10.63
CA ASP A 144 -26.98 -5.01 -10.08
C ASP A 144 -28.15 -4.19 -9.51
N GLY A 145 -29.26 -4.09 -10.25
CA GLY A 145 -30.41 -3.29 -9.81
C GLY A 145 -31.13 -3.88 -8.59
N THR A 146 -31.05 -5.20 -8.41
CA THR A 146 -31.61 -5.89 -7.25
C THR A 146 -30.64 -5.88 -6.07
N ILE A 147 -29.34 -5.98 -6.34
CA ILE A 147 -28.26 -5.82 -5.35
C ILE A 147 -28.36 -4.44 -4.69
N GLU A 148 -28.45 -3.38 -5.48
CA GLU A 148 -28.52 -2.01 -4.97
C GLU A 148 -29.73 -1.81 -4.03
N LYS A 149 -30.92 -2.26 -4.46
CA LYS A 149 -32.14 -2.16 -3.64
C LYS A 149 -32.00 -2.88 -2.31
N GLU A 150 -31.46 -4.09 -2.33
CA GLU A 150 -31.28 -4.89 -1.11
C GLU A 150 -30.17 -4.34 -0.21
N LEU A 151 -29.09 -3.77 -0.76
CA LEU A 151 -28.06 -3.08 0.02
C LEU A 151 -28.62 -1.83 0.68
N ILE A 152 -29.37 -1.00 -0.06
CA ILE A 152 -30.04 0.19 0.51
C ILE A 152 -30.96 -0.24 1.65
N LYS A 153 -31.75 -1.28 1.45
CA LYS A 153 -32.63 -1.84 2.48
C LYS A 153 -31.81 -2.31 3.68
N HIS A 154 -30.80 -3.14 3.46
CA HIS A 154 -29.92 -3.65 4.50
C HIS A 154 -29.34 -2.51 5.33
N TYR A 155 -28.62 -1.56 4.74
CA TYR A 155 -27.97 -0.47 5.50
C TYR A 155 -28.96 0.52 6.14
N LYS A 156 -30.15 0.70 5.57
CA LYS A 156 -31.22 1.48 6.23
C LYS A 156 -31.71 0.85 7.53
N PHE A 157 -31.75 -0.47 7.61
CA PHE A 157 -32.29 -1.21 8.76
C PHE A 157 -31.22 -1.89 9.63
N PHE A 158 -29.97 -1.99 9.15
CA PHE A 158 -28.86 -2.71 9.79
C PHE A 158 -28.44 -2.09 11.11
N ALA A 159 -28.44 -0.75 11.21
CA ALA A 159 -28.06 -0.04 12.43
C ALA A 159 -29.10 -0.13 13.57
N GLY A 160 -30.09 -1.03 13.45
CA GLY A 160 -31.28 -1.02 14.27
C GLY A 160 -32.20 0.14 13.88
N LYS A 161 -33.52 -0.04 14.03
CA LYS A 161 -34.44 1.11 14.11
C LYS A 161 -33.80 2.11 15.08
N LYS A 162 -33.69 3.38 14.70
CA LYS A 162 -33.46 4.44 15.70
C LYS A 162 -34.53 4.23 16.77
N LEU A 163 -34.13 3.74 17.94
CA LEU A 163 -34.95 3.71 19.15
C LEU A 163 -35.03 5.15 19.69
N ASN A 164 -35.37 6.10 18.82
CA ASN A 164 -36.01 7.32 19.26
C ASN A 164 -37.50 6.98 19.37
N THR A 165 -37.82 5.92 20.11
CA THR A 165 -39.12 5.82 20.72
C THR A 165 -39.19 7.00 21.69
N GLU A 166 -40.33 7.69 21.76
CA GLU A 166 -40.62 8.66 22.84
C GLU A 166 -40.72 7.97 24.22
N GLU A 167 -40.09 6.79 24.37
CA GLU A 167 -39.93 6.11 25.62
C GLU A 167 -38.96 6.94 26.47
N GLY A 168 -39.51 7.64 27.46
CA GLY A 168 -38.72 8.36 28.45
C GLY A 168 -37.64 7.47 29.08
N LEU A 169 -36.63 8.12 29.69
CA LEU A 169 -35.52 7.44 30.36
C LEU A 169 -36.03 6.31 31.28
N LYS A 170 -35.45 5.12 31.21
CA LYS A 170 -35.85 3.95 32.02
C LYS A 170 -34.81 3.58 33.08
N GLY A 171 -35.29 3.10 34.23
CA GLY A 171 -34.47 2.50 35.29
C GLY A 171 -33.46 3.48 35.90
N ARG A 172 -32.20 3.04 36.03
CA ARG A 172 -31.11 3.81 36.66
C ARG A 172 -30.89 5.20 36.04
N TRP A 173 -31.25 5.39 34.78
CA TRP A 173 -31.03 6.64 34.06
C TRP A 173 -31.97 7.76 34.52
N ILE A 174 -33.17 7.45 35.02
CA ILE A 174 -34.08 8.44 35.62
C ILE A 174 -33.38 9.12 36.80
N ASN A 175 -32.73 8.33 37.65
CA ASN A 175 -32.03 8.85 38.82
C ASN A 175 -30.74 9.58 38.44
N GLN A 176 -29.98 9.05 37.48
CA GLN A 176 -28.71 9.64 37.03
C GLN A 176 -28.89 11.03 36.40
N TYR A 177 -29.97 11.22 35.62
CA TYR A 177 -30.25 12.46 34.91
C TYR A 177 -31.31 13.34 35.60
N ARG A 178 -31.70 13.02 36.84
CA ARG A 178 -32.59 13.87 37.61
C ARG A 178 -31.91 15.24 37.84
N PRO A 179 -32.63 16.37 37.69
CA PRO A 179 -32.10 17.68 38.06
C PRO A 179 -31.57 17.65 39.49
N LYS A 180 -30.35 18.16 39.68
CA LYS A 180 -29.78 18.24 41.02
C LYS A 180 -30.30 19.48 41.72
N GLN A 181 -30.66 19.35 42.99
CA GLN A 181 -31.27 20.43 43.77
C GLN A 181 -30.31 21.60 44.05
N ASP A 182 -29.01 21.35 44.01
CA ASP A 182 -27.94 22.34 44.19
C ASP A 182 -27.64 23.13 42.91
N ILE A 183 -28.20 22.74 41.77
CA ILE A 183 -28.08 23.47 40.51
C ILE A 183 -29.32 24.36 40.34
N ASN A 184 -29.10 25.67 40.33
CA ASN A 184 -30.17 26.62 40.06
C ASN A 184 -30.44 26.67 38.55
N GLU A 185 -31.67 26.37 38.12
CA GLU A 185 -32.07 26.39 36.70
C GLU A 185 -31.79 27.76 36.04
N ARG A 186 -31.87 28.86 36.80
CA ARG A 186 -31.61 30.20 36.28
C ARG A 186 -30.16 30.43 35.85
N TRP A 187 -29.21 29.60 36.28
CA TRP A 187 -27.82 29.69 35.79
C TRP A 187 -27.71 29.40 34.29
N TYR A 188 -28.68 28.67 33.73
CA TYR A 188 -28.73 28.39 32.30
C TYR A 188 -29.43 29.49 31.51
N ASP A 189 -30.15 30.41 32.16
CA ASP A 189 -30.92 31.46 31.49
C ASP A 189 -30.03 32.29 30.57
N GLU A 190 -28.79 32.60 30.99
CA GLU A 190 -27.82 33.34 30.18
C GLU A 190 -27.15 32.49 29.09
N VAL A 191 -26.86 31.21 29.39
CA VAL A 191 -26.09 30.32 28.49
C VAL A 191 -26.95 29.70 27.39
N ILE A 192 -28.25 29.58 27.61
CA ILE A 192 -29.22 29.04 26.63
C ILE A 192 -29.78 30.16 25.73
N GLN A 193 -29.45 31.44 25.98
CA GLN A 193 -29.88 32.51 25.08
C GLN A 193 -29.37 32.25 23.65
N PRO A 194 -30.20 32.49 22.63
CA PRO A 194 -29.74 32.47 21.25
C PRO A 194 -28.61 33.48 21.05
N ILE A 195 -27.52 33.03 20.41
CA ILE A 195 -26.39 33.91 20.09
C ILE A 195 -26.88 35.01 19.14
N THR A 196 -26.61 36.27 19.49
CA THR A 196 -27.04 37.42 18.69
C THR A 196 -26.06 37.71 17.56
N GLU A 197 -26.52 38.38 16.49
CA GLU A 197 -25.64 38.81 15.38
C GLU A 197 -24.55 39.76 15.86
N ASN A 198 -24.88 40.70 16.74
CA ASN A 198 -23.91 41.64 17.31
C ASN A 198 -22.83 40.94 18.15
N GLU A 199 -23.21 39.92 18.94
CA GLU A 199 -22.24 39.10 19.69
C GLU A 199 -21.31 38.33 18.76
N TRP A 200 -21.84 37.76 17.67
CA TRP A 200 -21.07 37.12 16.62
C TRP A 200 -20.07 38.07 15.97
N GLU A 201 -20.52 39.26 15.55
CA GLU A 201 -19.66 40.27 14.93
C GLU A 201 -18.53 40.72 15.87
N ASN A 202 -18.87 41.00 17.13
CA ASN A 202 -17.89 41.41 18.14
C ASN A 202 -16.85 40.31 18.38
N THR A 203 -17.29 39.06 18.47
CA THR A 203 -16.40 37.90 18.65
C THR A 203 -15.45 37.73 17.46
N ILE A 204 -15.95 37.82 16.23
CA ILE A 204 -15.14 37.71 15.01
C ILE A 204 -14.09 38.82 14.95
N ARG A 205 -14.45 40.06 15.26
CA ARG A 205 -13.53 41.21 15.27
C ARG A 205 -12.41 41.05 16.30
N GLN A 206 -12.70 40.43 17.44
CA GLN A 206 -11.75 40.22 18.54
C GLN A 206 -10.79 39.03 18.35
N LEU A 207 -10.95 38.23 17.29
CA LEU A 207 -10.02 37.12 17.00
C LEU A 207 -8.56 37.62 16.91
N ALA A 208 -7.60 36.84 17.41
CA ALA A 208 -6.19 37.24 17.32
C ALA A 208 -5.67 37.13 15.88
N ASN A 209 -4.92 38.13 15.41
CA ASN A 209 -4.25 38.08 14.11
C ASN A 209 -2.99 37.20 14.17
N ASP A 210 -2.51 36.79 13.01
CA ASP A 210 -1.28 36.03 12.77
C ASP A 210 -1.24 34.68 13.51
N LYS A 211 -2.41 34.13 13.82
CA LYS A 211 -2.55 32.78 14.33
C LYS A 211 -2.51 31.78 13.19
N ALA A 212 -1.80 30.68 13.42
CA ALA A 212 -1.74 29.59 12.46
C ALA A 212 -3.14 29.03 12.19
N SER A 213 -3.56 29.02 10.93
CA SER A 213 -4.83 28.43 10.52
C SER A 213 -4.87 26.94 10.85
N GLY A 214 -6.01 26.47 11.35
CA GLY A 214 -6.25 25.05 11.60
C GLY A 214 -6.35 24.22 10.31
N ILE A 215 -6.84 22.99 10.43
CA ILE A 215 -6.95 22.03 9.31
C ILE A 215 -7.78 22.59 8.13
N SER A 216 -8.73 23.48 8.41
CA SER A 216 -9.54 24.17 7.39
C SER A 216 -8.74 25.13 6.51
N LYS A 217 -7.55 25.56 6.95
CA LYS A 217 -6.71 26.62 6.35
C LYS A 217 -7.37 28.00 6.28
N ILE A 218 -8.53 28.19 6.90
CA ILE A 218 -9.20 29.49 7.02
C ILE A 218 -8.52 30.25 8.16
N SER A 219 -7.98 31.42 7.87
CA SER A 219 -7.33 32.27 8.89
C SER A 219 -8.33 33.21 9.57
N ASN A 220 -7.95 33.74 10.73
CA ASN A 220 -8.80 34.68 11.46
C ASN A 220 -9.00 35.98 10.67
N GLU A 221 -8.01 36.41 9.90
CA GLU A 221 -8.07 37.56 9.00
C GLU A 221 -9.13 37.34 7.92
N MET A 222 -9.17 36.13 7.32
CA MET A 222 -10.21 35.79 6.37
C MET A 222 -11.59 35.90 7.01
N LEU A 223 -11.78 35.37 8.22
CA LEU A 223 -13.06 35.45 8.94
C LEU A 223 -13.49 36.89 9.22
N LYS A 224 -12.56 37.75 9.62
CA LYS A 224 -12.80 39.18 9.87
C LYS A 224 -13.22 39.95 8.62
N HIS A 225 -12.77 39.53 7.44
CA HIS A 225 -13.06 40.20 6.17
C HIS A 225 -14.29 39.66 5.42
N MET A 226 -14.87 38.53 5.84
CA MET A 226 -16.02 37.91 5.16
C MET A 226 -17.35 38.67 5.27
N GLY A 227 -17.47 39.62 6.21
CA GLY A 227 -18.72 40.37 6.50
C GLY A 227 -18.66 41.88 6.26
N LEU A 228 -17.62 42.39 5.58
CA LEU A 228 -17.53 43.80 5.16
C LEU A 228 -18.06 43.94 3.73
N GLN A 229 -19.38 44.11 3.58
CA GLN A 229 -20.00 44.70 2.39
C GLN A 229 -20.79 45.94 2.79
#